data_AF-A0A355KCR0-F1
#
_entry.id   AF-A0A355KCR0-F1
#
_cell.length_a   1.000
_cell.length_b   1.000
_cell.length_c   1.000
_cell.angle_alpha   90.00
_cell.angle_beta   90.00
_cell.angle_gamma   90.00
#
_symmetry.space_group_name_H-M   'P 1'
#
loop_
_entity.id
_entity.type
_entity.pdbx_description
1 polymer ?
#
loop_
_entity_poly.entity_id
_entity_poly.type
_entity_poly.pdbx_seq_one_letter_code
_entity_poly.pdbx_strand_id
1 'polypeptide(L)'
;NWSRALKIGHARVFAVLIVLGGFFGFMALLANGIAEFGRDAGEYENRINDMIADMYEVVHMSGAPTLQELLFNETGQRFFATIANETGDLSGDLVLILIYVAFLFLAQSSWTRKLDNIFPGFEQRAQVRQVGDEARRSIETYLWTQTVISALITALTYFSLLALGVQNALFLSALIFVLNYIPTVGSIVAALVPPLFAIVQPELPAWVPGTPPQDNYIYAAIVFA
;
A
#
# COMPACT_ATOMS: atom_id res chain seq x y z
N ASN A 1 15.07 -30.00 31.13
CA ASN A 1 14.58 -28.77 30.49
C ASN A 1 13.82 -29.01 29.16
N TRP A 2 13.26 -30.20 28.94
CA TRP A 2 12.61 -30.60 27.69
C TRP A 2 11.25 -29.91 27.44
N SER A 3 10.51 -29.59 28.49
CA SER A 3 9.20 -28.91 28.39
C SER A 3 9.32 -27.45 27.93
N ARG A 4 10.41 -26.73 28.26
CA ARG A 4 10.67 -25.39 27.72
C ARG A 4 11.08 -25.42 26.25
N ALA A 5 11.92 -26.38 25.85
CA ALA A 5 12.31 -26.55 24.45
C ALA A 5 11.11 -26.92 23.55
N LEU A 6 10.24 -27.83 24.00
CA LEU A 6 8.99 -28.17 23.30
C LEU A 6 8.05 -26.96 23.20
N LYS A 7 7.83 -26.21 24.29
CA LYS A 7 6.99 -25.00 24.27
C LYS A 7 7.54 -23.90 23.33
N ILE A 8 8.86 -23.72 23.26
CA ILE A 8 9.50 -22.78 22.33
C ILE A 8 9.35 -23.26 20.88
N GLY A 9 9.43 -24.57 20.64
CA GLY A 9 9.18 -25.16 19.31
C GLY A 9 7.76 -24.90 18.81
N HIS A 10 6.75 -25.18 19.65
CA HIS A 10 5.35 -24.92 19.30
C HIS A 10 5.06 -23.44 19.09
N ALA A 11 5.61 -22.55 19.93
CA ALA A 11 5.43 -21.11 19.77
C ALA A 11 6.02 -20.58 18.45
N ARG A 12 7.19 -21.08 18.04
CA ARG A 12 7.82 -20.72 16.75
C ARG A 12 7.03 -21.23 15.56
N VAL A 13 6.58 -22.48 15.61
CA VAL A 13 5.73 -23.07 14.55
C VAL A 13 4.42 -22.29 14.44
N PHE A 14 3.78 -21.97 15.56
CA PHE A 14 2.55 -21.19 15.58
C PHE A 14 2.76 -19.78 15.02
N ALA A 15 3.86 -19.10 15.37
CA ALA A 15 4.21 -17.80 14.80
C ALA A 15 4.42 -17.87 13.28
N VAL A 16 5.15 -18.88 12.78
CA VAL A 16 5.35 -19.09 11.34
C VAL A 16 4.01 -19.35 10.64
N LEU A 17 3.15 -20.17 11.22
CA LEU A 17 1.82 -20.46 10.65
C LEU A 17 0.93 -19.22 10.60
N ILE A 18 0.94 -18.37 11.63
CA ILE A 18 0.21 -17.10 11.62
C ILE A 18 0.72 -16.18 10.52
N VAL A 19 2.04 -16.02 10.39
CA VAL A 19 2.64 -15.15 9.37
C VAL A 19 2.30 -15.65 7.97
N LEU A 20 2.47 -16.95 7.72
CA LEU A 20 2.12 -17.54 6.43
C LEU A 20 0.62 -17.44 6.15
N GLY A 21 -0.23 -17.79 7.12
CA GLY A 21 -1.68 -17.69 6.99
C GLY A 21 -2.16 -16.27 6.72
N GLY A 22 -1.60 -15.29 7.44
CA GLY A 22 -1.85 -13.87 7.22
C GLY A 22 -1.40 -13.42 5.82
N PHE A 23 -0.21 -13.82 5.38
CA PHE A 23 0.29 -13.51 4.04
C PHE A 23 -0.58 -14.10 2.93
N PHE A 24 -0.96 -15.39 3.04
CA PHE A 24 -1.87 -16.02 2.08
C PHE A 24 -3.26 -15.40 2.08
N GLY A 25 -3.82 -15.11 3.26
CA GLY A 25 -5.10 -14.42 3.38
C GLY A 25 -5.05 -13.02 2.75
N PHE A 26 -3.96 -12.29 2.97
CA PHE A 26 -3.73 -10.99 2.37
C PHE A 26 -3.61 -11.07 0.84
N MET A 27 -2.84 -12.01 0.31
CA MET A 27 -2.73 -12.23 -1.14
C MET A 27 -4.07 -12.64 -1.77
N ALA A 28 -4.85 -13.49 -1.09
CA ALA A 28 -6.18 -13.88 -1.56
C ALA A 28 -7.14 -12.68 -1.59
N LEU A 29 -7.08 -11.81 -0.58
CA LEU A 29 -7.84 -10.57 -0.52
C LEU A 29 -7.48 -9.64 -1.69
N LEU A 30 -6.18 -9.42 -1.95
CA LEU A 30 -5.74 -8.61 -3.09
C LEU A 30 -6.17 -9.23 -4.43
N ALA A 31 -6.00 -10.54 -4.61
CA ALA A 31 -6.39 -11.23 -5.83
C ALA A 31 -7.90 -11.15 -6.09
N ASN A 32 -8.72 -11.27 -5.04
CA ASN A 32 -10.17 -11.13 -5.16
C ASN A 32 -10.55 -9.70 -5.56
N GLY A 33 -10.00 -8.69 -4.89
CA GLY A 33 -10.28 -7.30 -5.23
C GLY A 33 -9.84 -6.93 -6.65
N ILE A 34 -8.68 -7.37 -7.11
CA ILE A 34 -8.26 -7.18 -8.51
C ILE A 34 -9.24 -7.85 -9.48
N ALA A 35 -9.69 -9.06 -9.16
CA ALA A 35 -10.65 -9.78 -10.01
C ALA A 35 -12.04 -9.11 -10.03
N GLU A 36 -12.45 -8.50 -8.93
CA GLU A 36 -13.68 -7.71 -8.82
C GLU A 36 -13.58 -6.43 -9.65
N PHE A 37 -12.47 -5.69 -9.51
CA PHE A 37 -12.20 -4.53 -10.35
C PHE A 37 -12.20 -4.85 -11.85
N GLY A 38 -11.67 -6.02 -12.23
CA GLY A 38 -11.69 -6.46 -13.63
C GLY A 38 -13.08 -6.86 -14.14
N ARG A 39 -13.96 -7.38 -13.26
CA ARG A 39 -15.35 -7.73 -13.60
C ARG A 39 -16.21 -6.49 -13.80
N ASP A 40 -16.01 -5.48 -12.96
CA ASP A 40 -16.83 -4.27 -12.94
C ASP A 40 -16.20 -3.11 -13.75
N ALA A 41 -15.10 -3.38 -14.47
CA ALA A 41 -14.34 -2.39 -15.22
C ALA A 41 -15.20 -1.57 -16.21
N GLY A 42 -16.16 -2.22 -16.87
CA GLY A 42 -17.07 -1.52 -17.79
C GLY A 42 -18.06 -0.60 -17.08
N GLU A 43 -18.54 -0.98 -15.89
CA GLU A 43 -19.38 -0.11 -15.07
C GLU A 43 -18.59 1.11 -14.59
N TYR A 44 -17.33 0.89 -14.20
CA TYR A 44 -16.41 1.93 -13.78
C TYR A 44 -16.07 2.91 -14.91
N GLU A 45 -15.85 2.41 -16.13
CA GLU A 45 -15.66 3.24 -17.31
C GLU A 45 -16.87 4.15 -17.55
N ASN A 46 -18.09 3.61 -17.49
CA ASN A 46 -19.32 4.38 -17.66
C ASN A 46 -19.46 5.47 -16.61
N ARG A 47 -19.27 5.14 -15.32
CA ARG A 47 -19.33 6.12 -14.22
C ARG A 47 -18.32 7.26 -14.38
N ILE A 48 -17.10 6.94 -14.82
CA ILE A 48 -16.07 7.96 -15.07
C ILE A 48 -16.45 8.83 -16.27
N ASN A 49 -16.97 8.24 -17.35
CA ASN A 49 -17.44 8.99 -18.52
C ASN A 49 -18.58 9.96 -18.15
N ASP A 50 -19.53 9.52 -17.32
CA ASP A 50 -20.63 10.35 -16.82
C ASP A 50 -20.09 11.52 -15.99
N MET A 51 -19.14 11.26 -15.09
CA MET A 51 -18.51 12.31 -14.30
C MET A 51 -17.75 13.33 -15.16
N ILE A 52 -17.04 12.87 -16.21
CA ILE A 52 -16.36 13.78 -17.15
C ILE A 52 -17.39 14.62 -17.91
N ALA A 53 -18.50 14.02 -18.35
CA ALA A 53 -19.57 14.73 -19.04
C ALA A 53 -20.20 15.81 -18.15
N ASP A 54 -20.53 15.46 -16.90
CA ASP A 54 -21.13 16.36 -15.92
C ASP A 54 -20.20 17.55 -15.62
N MET A 55 -18.88 17.30 -15.46
CA MET A 55 -17.90 18.36 -15.27
C MET A 55 -17.85 19.33 -16.47
N TYR A 56 -17.89 18.82 -17.69
CA TYR A 56 -17.89 19.63 -18.91
C TYR A 56 -19.17 20.46 -19.04
N GLU A 57 -20.32 19.92 -18.62
CA GLU A 57 -21.58 20.65 -18.58
C GLU A 57 -21.52 21.83 -17.60
N VAL A 58 -20.96 21.63 -16.41
CA VAL A 58 -20.79 22.67 -15.37
C VAL A 58 -19.95 23.84 -15.86
N VAL A 59 -18.90 23.58 -16.67
CA VAL A 59 -18.06 24.64 -17.26
C VAL A 59 -18.54 25.12 -18.63
N HIS A 60 -19.74 24.70 -19.06
CA HIS A 60 -20.35 25.02 -20.36
C HIS A 60 -19.47 24.68 -21.57
N MET A 61 -18.68 23.61 -21.47
CA MET A 61 -17.84 23.10 -22.56
C MET A 61 -18.55 21.95 -23.28
N SER A 62 -18.58 22.01 -24.61
CA SER A 62 -19.09 20.92 -25.44
C SER A 62 -17.98 19.94 -25.82
N GLY A 63 -18.32 18.65 -25.96
CA GLY A 63 -17.39 17.61 -26.42
C GLY A 63 -16.56 17.03 -25.29
N ALA A 64 -17.22 16.56 -24.23
CA ALA A 64 -16.57 15.85 -23.13
C ALA A 64 -15.84 14.60 -23.68
N PRO A 65 -14.52 14.47 -23.44
CA PRO A 65 -13.78 13.31 -23.89
C PRO A 65 -14.15 12.09 -23.07
N THR A 66 -14.10 10.91 -23.67
CA THR A 66 -14.24 9.66 -22.90
C THR A 66 -12.98 9.35 -22.10
N LEU A 67 -13.10 8.52 -21.07
CA LEU A 67 -11.96 7.96 -20.33
C LEU A 67 -10.98 7.30 -21.30
N GLN A 68 -11.50 6.55 -22.29
CA GLN A 68 -10.67 5.93 -23.31
C GLN A 68 -9.85 6.99 -24.08
N GLU A 69 -10.48 8.06 -24.55
CA GLU A 69 -9.80 9.16 -25.23
C GLU A 69 -8.76 9.84 -24.33
N LEU A 70 -9.06 10.03 -23.04
CA LEU A 70 -8.11 10.61 -22.07
C LEU A 70 -6.91 9.68 -21.81
N LEU A 71 -7.12 8.37 -21.75
CA LEU A 71 -6.05 7.38 -21.54
C LEU A 71 -5.15 7.22 -22.76
N PHE A 72 -5.70 7.36 -23.98
CA PHE A 72 -4.94 7.17 -25.22
C PHE A 72 -4.37 8.47 -25.81
N ASN A 73 -4.74 9.64 -25.30
CA ASN A 73 -4.14 10.91 -25.71
C ASN A 73 -2.71 11.11 -25.16
N GLU A 74 -2.07 12.23 -25.51
CA GLU A 74 -0.71 12.56 -25.04
C GLU A 74 -0.59 12.60 -23.50
N THR A 75 -1.62 13.09 -22.81
CA THR A 75 -1.65 13.18 -21.34
C THR A 75 -1.73 11.78 -20.72
N GLY A 76 -2.61 10.92 -21.23
CA GLY A 76 -2.71 9.52 -20.78
C GLY A 76 -1.44 8.73 -21.05
N GLN A 77 -0.81 8.92 -22.21
CA GLN A 77 0.49 8.30 -22.51
C GLN A 77 1.60 8.76 -21.55
N ARG A 78 1.67 10.07 -21.23
CA ARG A 78 2.61 10.59 -20.24
C ARG A 78 2.33 10.01 -18.85
N PHE A 79 1.07 9.88 -18.47
CA PHE A 79 0.66 9.24 -17.22
C PHE A 79 1.15 7.78 -17.14
N PHE A 80 0.90 6.97 -18.18
CA PHE A 80 1.41 5.60 -18.24
C PHE A 80 2.94 5.54 -18.25
N ALA A 81 3.61 6.47 -18.93
CA ALA A 81 5.06 6.55 -18.93
C ALA A 81 5.61 6.85 -17.53
N THR A 82 4.98 7.74 -16.76
CA THR A 82 5.35 8.01 -15.36
C THR A 82 5.21 6.75 -14.51
N ILE A 83 4.05 6.07 -14.56
CA ILE A 83 3.84 4.82 -13.80
C ILE A 83 4.86 3.75 -14.21
N ALA A 84 5.11 3.58 -15.51
CA ALA A 84 6.05 2.60 -16.03
C ALA A 84 7.49 2.89 -15.58
N ASN A 85 7.92 4.16 -15.63
CA ASN A 85 9.24 4.57 -15.17
C ASN A 85 9.40 4.34 -13.67
N GLU A 86 8.43 4.77 -12.86
CA GLU A 86 8.48 4.57 -11.41
C GLU A 86 8.45 3.09 -11.02
N THR A 87 7.64 2.28 -11.71
CA THR A 87 7.63 0.82 -11.53
C THR A 87 8.95 0.19 -11.93
N GLY A 88 9.58 0.69 -13.01
CA GLY A 88 10.91 0.27 -13.47
C GLY A 88 12.00 0.58 -12.45
N ASP A 89 12.02 1.81 -11.92
CA ASP A 89 12.95 2.26 -10.89
C ASP A 89 12.81 1.43 -9.62
N LEU A 90 11.58 1.22 -9.15
CA LEU A 90 11.30 0.34 -8.00
C LEU A 90 11.78 -1.09 -8.25
N SER A 91 11.58 -1.62 -9.46
CA SER A 91 12.04 -2.96 -9.82
C SER A 91 13.58 -3.06 -9.78
N GLY A 92 14.27 -2.03 -10.29
CA GLY A 92 15.73 -1.93 -10.21
C GLY A 92 16.24 -1.88 -8.77
N ASP A 93 15.61 -1.04 -7.95
CA ASP A 93 15.91 -0.93 -6.52
C ASP A 93 15.67 -2.25 -5.79
N LEU A 94 14.54 -2.92 -6.06
CA LEU A 94 14.24 -4.21 -5.46
C LEU A 94 15.28 -5.28 -5.81
N VAL A 95 15.76 -5.35 -7.05
CA VAL A 95 16.83 -6.27 -7.43
C VAL A 95 18.10 -5.98 -6.63
N LEU A 96 18.49 -4.70 -6.53
CA LEU A 96 19.67 -4.30 -5.78
C LEU A 96 19.53 -4.58 -4.28
N ILE A 97 18.36 -4.30 -3.70
CA ILE A 97 18.01 -4.64 -2.31
C ILE A 97 18.10 -6.15 -2.10
N LEU A 98 17.55 -6.98 -2.99
CA LEU A 98 17.61 -8.43 -2.88
C LEU A 98 19.05 -8.95 -2.93
N ILE A 99 19.88 -8.39 -3.82
CA ILE A 99 21.31 -8.70 -3.89
C ILE A 99 21.99 -8.34 -2.56
N TYR A 100 21.76 -7.14 -2.03
CA TYR A 100 22.31 -6.72 -0.75
C TYR A 100 21.84 -7.60 0.40
N VAL A 101 20.55 -7.90 0.48
CA VAL A 101 19.98 -8.79 1.50
C VAL A 101 20.59 -10.18 1.41
N ALA A 102 20.77 -10.73 0.20
CA ALA A 102 21.42 -12.02 0.01
C ALA A 102 22.88 -12.01 0.53
N PHE A 103 23.66 -10.97 0.20
CA PHE A 103 25.01 -10.81 0.72
C PHE A 103 25.03 -10.60 2.24
N LEU A 104 24.10 -9.81 2.78
CA LEU A 104 23.97 -9.58 4.22
C LEU A 104 23.62 -10.87 4.96
N PHE A 105 22.70 -11.68 4.44
CA PHE A 105 22.35 -12.99 5.01
C PHE A 105 23.56 -13.94 5.01
N LEU A 106 24.31 -13.99 3.89
CA LEU A 106 25.51 -14.81 3.80
C LEU A 106 26.59 -14.35 4.79
N ALA A 107 26.79 -13.03 4.89
CA ALA A 107 27.78 -12.42 5.78
C ALA A 107 27.39 -12.50 7.27
N GLN A 108 26.10 -12.49 7.61
CA GLN A 108 25.58 -12.47 8.97
C GLN A 108 26.15 -13.61 9.83
N SER A 109 26.20 -14.84 9.28
CA SER A 109 26.68 -16.03 10.00
C SER A 109 28.13 -15.91 10.51
N SER A 110 28.95 -15.10 9.83
CA SER A 110 30.36 -14.89 10.15
C SER A 110 30.63 -13.53 10.78
N TRP A 111 29.62 -12.67 10.88
CA TRP A 111 29.75 -11.28 11.32
C TRP A 111 30.35 -11.16 12.72
N THR A 112 29.81 -11.88 13.70
CA THR A 112 30.29 -11.84 15.09
C THR A 112 31.76 -12.29 15.19
N ARG A 113 32.15 -13.34 14.47
CA ARG A 113 33.54 -13.83 14.49
C ARG A 113 34.50 -12.84 13.83
N LYS A 114 34.09 -12.20 12.73
CA LYS A 114 34.90 -11.17 12.06
C LYS A 114 35.10 -9.96 12.96
N LEU A 115 34.06 -9.46 13.61
CA LEU A 115 34.17 -8.34 14.54
C LEU A 115 35.03 -8.67 15.76
N ASP A 116 34.88 -9.87 16.31
CA ASP A 116 35.69 -10.33 17.43
C ASP A 116 37.19 -10.37 17.08
N ASN A 117 37.55 -10.75 15.85
CA ASN A 117 38.93 -10.78 15.39
C ASN A 117 39.52 -9.38 15.14
N ILE A 118 38.69 -8.40 14.75
CA ILE A 118 39.11 -7.01 14.50
C ILE A 118 39.30 -6.26 15.84
N PHE A 119 38.46 -6.55 16.83
CA PHE A 119 38.50 -5.94 18.16
C PHE A 119 38.87 -6.98 19.24
N PRO A 120 40.17 -7.24 19.45
CA PRO A 120 40.63 -8.24 20.42
C PRO A 120 40.45 -7.79 21.86
N GLY A 121 40.43 -6.48 22.13
CA GLY A 121 40.21 -5.93 23.49
C GLY A 121 38.76 -6.09 23.94
N PHE A 122 38.56 -6.56 25.19
CA PHE A 122 37.23 -6.82 25.75
C PHE A 122 36.32 -5.58 25.74
N GLU A 123 36.82 -4.44 26.19
CA GLU A 123 36.05 -3.18 26.26
C GLU A 123 35.63 -2.68 24.88
N GLN A 124 36.55 -2.67 23.91
CA GLN A 124 36.28 -2.25 22.53
C GLN A 124 35.27 -3.18 21.85
N ARG A 125 35.39 -4.49 22.05
CA ARG A 125 34.43 -5.48 21.53
C ARG A 125 33.04 -5.29 22.12
N ALA A 126 32.94 -5.05 23.42
CA ALA A 126 31.66 -4.78 24.09
C ALA A 126 31.01 -3.52 23.53
N GLN A 127 31.78 -2.45 23.33
CA GLN A 127 31.29 -1.20 22.75
C GLN A 127 30.77 -1.39 21.31
N VAL A 128 31.51 -2.10 20.45
CA VAL A 128 31.08 -2.35 19.05
C VAL A 128 29.81 -3.20 19.00
N ARG A 129 29.68 -4.20 19.87
CA ARG A 129 28.45 -5.00 19.98
C ARG A 129 27.26 -4.15 20.42
N GLN A 130 27.46 -3.26 21.38
CA GLN A 130 26.42 -2.34 21.83
C GLN A 130 25.91 -1.45 20.68
N VAL A 131 26.82 -0.88 19.88
CA VAL A 131 26.43 -0.08 18.70
C VAL A 131 25.60 -0.91 17.71
N GLY A 132 25.99 -2.17 17.46
CA GLY A 132 25.23 -3.07 16.60
C GLY A 132 23.83 -3.38 17.13
N ASP A 133 23.72 -3.63 18.44
CA ASP A 133 22.44 -3.89 19.11
C ASP A 133 21.54 -2.65 19.11
N GLU A 134 22.11 -1.45 19.30
CA GLU A 134 21.40 -0.18 19.20
C GLU A 134 20.89 0.06 17.77
N ALA A 135 21.73 -0.15 16.75
CA ALA A 135 21.31 -0.03 15.35
C ALA A 135 20.16 -0.99 15.02
N ARG A 136 20.25 -2.25 15.47
CA ARG A 136 19.19 -3.24 15.30
C ARG A 136 17.89 -2.78 15.98
N ARG A 137 17.94 -2.33 17.23
CA ARG A 137 16.76 -1.84 17.97
C ARG A 137 16.12 -0.64 17.29
N SER A 138 16.93 0.28 16.76
CA SER A 138 16.44 1.43 15.99
C SER A 138 15.67 1.00 14.75
N ILE A 139 16.19 0.03 13.99
CA ILE A 139 15.51 -0.53 12.81
C ILE A 139 14.21 -1.25 13.22
N GLU A 140 14.25 -2.09 14.25
CA GLU A 140 13.06 -2.80 14.76
C GLU A 140 11.98 -1.81 15.23
N THR A 141 12.37 -0.74 15.93
CA THR A 141 11.46 0.31 16.42
C THR A 141 10.84 1.09 15.26
N TYR A 142 11.64 1.43 14.25
CA TYR A 142 11.14 2.11 13.04
C TYR A 142 10.11 1.26 12.31
N LEU A 143 10.42 -0.02 12.02
CA LEU A 143 9.50 -0.93 11.34
C LEU A 143 8.22 -1.16 12.14
N TRP A 144 8.31 -1.29 13.46
CA TRP A 144 7.14 -1.40 14.33
C TRP A 144 6.28 -0.14 14.29
N THR A 145 6.91 1.04 14.36
CA THR A 145 6.22 2.33 14.30
C THR A 145 5.48 2.47 12.96
N GLN A 146 6.15 2.15 11.85
CA GLN A 146 5.55 2.16 10.51
C GLN A 146 4.35 1.21 10.42
N THR A 147 4.47 0.02 11.02
CA THR A 147 3.40 -0.97 11.05
C THR A 147 2.17 -0.48 11.79
N VAL A 148 2.36 0.10 12.98
CA VAL A 148 1.27 0.64 13.79
C VAL A 148 0.60 1.81 13.11
N ILE A 149 1.38 2.76 12.55
CA ILE A 149 0.84 3.91 11.81
C ILE A 149 0.04 3.43 10.59
N SER A 150 0.61 2.52 9.79
CA SER A 150 -0.06 1.99 8.59
C SER A 150 -1.35 1.25 8.95
N ALA A 151 -1.35 0.48 10.04
CA ALA A 151 -2.55 -0.21 10.53
C ALA A 151 -3.63 0.77 11.01
N LEU A 152 -3.25 1.85 11.70
CA LEU A 152 -4.18 2.90 12.14
C LEU A 152 -4.80 3.62 10.93
N ILE A 153 -3.97 4.07 9.98
CA ILE A 153 -4.43 4.72 8.75
C ILE A 153 -5.39 3.78 8.01
N THR A 154 -5.01 2.51 7.84
CA THR A 154 -5.83 1.50 7.16
C THR A 154 -7.18 1.29 7.84
N ALA A 155 -7.19 1.16 9.17
CA ALA A 155 -8.43 0.97 9.92
C ALA A 155 -9.35 2.19 9.78
N LEU A 156 -8.81 3.40 9.92
CA LEU A 156 -9.56 4.64 9.73
C LEU A 156 -10.12 4.73 8.31
N THR A 157 -9.30 4.47 7.29
CA THR A 157 -9.75 4.48 5.90
C THR A 157 -10.82 3.41 5.64
N TYR A 158 -10.67 2.20 6.18
CA TYR A 158 -11.66 1.14 6.05
C TYR A 158 -13.03 1.57 6.60
N PHE A 159 -13.07 2.11 7.82
CA PHE A 159 -14.33 2.57 8.41
C PHE A 159 -14.92 3.76 7.68
N SER A 160 -14.09 4.69 7.19
CA SER A 160 -14.54 5.79 6.34
C SER A 160 -15.18 5.29 5.04
N LEU A 161 -14.54 4.34 4.35
CA LEU A 161 -15.07 3.74 3.13
C LEU A 161 -16.38 2.98 3.38
N LEU A 162 -16.49 2.25 4.50
CA LEU A 162 -17.75 1.61 4.90
C LEU A 162 -18.86 2.63 5.17
N ALA A 163 -18.56 3.72 5.89
CA ALA A 163 -19.53 4.77 6.20
C ALA A 163 -20.05 5.46 4.93
N LEU A 164 -19.20 5.56 3.90
CA LEU A 164 -19.54 6.08 2.59
C LEU A 164 -20.31 5.06 1.71
N GLY A 165 -20.38 3.78 2.08
CA GLY A 165 -21.08 2.76 1.28
C GLY A 165 -20.26 2.18 0.12
N VAL A 166 -18.93 2.27 0.21
CA VAL A 166 -18.00 1.74 -0.79
C VAL A 166 -18.00 0.20 -0.78
N GLN A 167 -18.32 -0.42 -1.92
CA GLN A 167 -18.39 -1.88 -2.05
C GLN A 167 -17.05 -2.58 -1.77
N ASN A 168 -15.93 -2.02 -2.25
CA ASN A 168 -14.60 -2.65 -2.16
C ASN A 168 -13.72 -2.09 -1.02
N ALA A 169 -14.34 -1.64 0.07
CA ALA A 169 -13.66 -0.97 1.18
C ALA A 169 -12.51 -1.82 1.78
N LEU A 170 -12.71 -3.14 1.91
CA LEU A 170 -11.70 -4.03 2.47
C LEU A 170 -10.47 -4.15 1.56
N PHE A 171 -10.68 -4.30 0.26
CA PHE A 171 -9.60 -4.35 -0.72
C PHE A 171 -8.82 -3.03 -0.77
N LEU A 172 -9.52 -1.90 -0.88
CA LEU A 172 -8.90 -0.58 -1.00
C LEU A 172 -8.09 -0.22 0.26
N SER A 173 -8.64 -0.49 1.44
CA SER A 173 -7.92 -0.25 2.70
C SER A 173 -6.70 -1.17 2.82
N ALA A 174 -6.79 -2.45 2.43
CA ALA A 174 -5.65 -3.35 2.38
C ALA A 174 -4.57 -2.91 1.38
N LEU A 175 -4.96 -2.34 0.23
CA LEU A 175 -4.03 -1.76 -0.73
C LEU A 175 -3.29 -0.55 -0.13
N ILE A 176 -4.01 0.34 0.55
CA ILE A 176 -3.44 1.49 1.28
C ILE A 176 -2.47 1.02 2.36
N PHE A 177 -2.78 -0.06 3.09
CA PHE A 177 -1.87 -0.64 4.07
C PHE A 177 -0.50 -0.95 3.47
N VAL A 178 -0.46 -1.58 2.30
CA VAL A 178 0.81 -1.92 1.62
C VAL A 178 1.49 -0.69 1.05
N LEU A 179 0.75 0.18 0.38
CA LEU A 179 1.32 1.38 -0.24
C LEU A 179 1.97 2.30 0.81
N ASN A 180 1.44 2.34 2.03
CA ASN A 180 2.03 3.11 3.14
C ASN A 180 3.43 2.64 3.55
N TYR A 181 3.87 1.42 3.19
CA TYR A 181 5.23 0.97 3.48
C TYR A 181 6.27 1.45 2.47
N ILE A 182 5.87 2.01 1.33
CA ILE A 182 6.79 2.37 0.26
C ILE A 182 6.89 3.89 0.16
N PRO A 183 7.89 4.53 0.81
CA PRO A 183 7.95 6.00 0.91
C PRO A 183 8.12 6.69 -0.46
N THR A 184 8.73 5.99 -1.41
CA THR A 184 9.03 6.48 -2.76
C THR A 184 7.86 6.34 -3.73
N VAL A 185 6.79 5.64 -3.36
CA VAL A 185 5.61 5.38 -4.22
C VAL A 185 4.60 6.52 -4.15
N GLY A 186 4.90 7.61 -3.44
CA GLY A 186 3.97 8.74 -3.24
C GLY A 186 3.37 9.30 -4.54
N SER A 187 4.10 9.30 -5.64
CA SER A 187 3.62 9.69 -6.97
C SER A 187 2.71 8.64 -7.62
N ILE A 188 3.03 7.35 -7.53
CA ILE A 188 2.12 6.25 -7.93
C ILE A 188 0.83 6.30 -7.09
N VAL A 189 0.92 6.53 -5.78
CA VAL A 189 -0.26 6.70 -4.90
C VAL A 189 -1.07 7.91 -5.37
N ALA A 190 -0.43 9.06 -5.57
CA ALA A 190 -1.10 10.26 -6.06
C ALA A 190 -1.76 10.07 -7.45
N ALA A 191 -1.18 9.20 -8.29
CA ALA A 191 -1.69 8.87 -9.61
C ALA A 191 -2.86 7.88 -9.58
N LEU A 192 -2.84 6.89 -8.69
CA LEU A 192 -3.82 5.80 -8.64
C LEU A 192 -5.00 6.08 -7.71
N VAL A 193 -4.79 6.84 -6.64
CA VAL A 193 -5.83 7.10 -5.63
C VAL A 193 -7.03 7.86 -6.21
N PRO A 194 -6.88 8.97 -6.96
CA PRO A 194 -8.04 9.71 -7.47
C PRO A 194 -8.93 8.88 -8.43
N PRO A 195 -8.38 8.14 -9.42
CA PRO A 195 -9.18 7.24 -10.23
C PRO A 195 -9.87 6.13 -9.42
N LEU A 196 -9.15 5.49 -8.48
CA LEU A 196 -9.73 4.44 -7.64
C LEU A 196 -10.87 4.97 -6.77
N PHE A 197 -10.80 6.21 -6.31
CA PHE A 197 -11.89 6.84 -5.56
C PHE A 197 -13.04 7.33 -6.45
N ALA A 198 -12.77 7.83 -7.65
CA ALA A 198 -13.81 8.20 -8.62
C ALA A 198 -14.67 6.99 -9.02
N ILE A 199 -14.03 5.83 -9.19
CA ILE A 199 -14.69 4.54 -9.45
C ILE A 199 -15.64 4.13 -8.31
N VAL A 200 -15.26 4.48 -7.10
CA VAL A 200 -15.89 4.07 -5.86
C VAL A 200 -17.02 5.00 -5.44
N GLN A 201 -17.21 6.12 -6.14
CA GLN A 201 -18.18 7.14 -5.77
C GLN A 201 -19.58 6.51 -5.60
N PRO A 202 -20.08 6.42 -4.35
CA PRO A 202 -21.33 5.76 -4.07
C PRO A 202 -22.50 6.69 -4.40
N GLU A 203 -23.67 6.14 -4.75
CA GLU A 203 -24.93 6.84 -4.54
C GLU A 203 -25.00 7.18 -3.04
N LEU A 204 -25.11 8.47 -2.69
CA LEU A 204 -24.99 8.94 -1.31
C LEU A 204 -25.75 8.04 -0.31
N PRO A 205 -25.12 7.64 0.82
CA PRO A 205 -25.81 6.87 1.84
C PRO A 205 -27.09 7.56 2.32
N ALA A 206 -28.14 6.78 2.57
CA ALA A 206 -29.47 7.28 2.97
C ALA A 206 -29.51 8.15 4.24
N TRP A 207 -28.41 8.24 4.99
CA TRP A 207 -28.28 9.08 6.17
C TRP A 207 -27.81 10.51 5.87
N VAL A 208 -27.36 10.82 4.65
CA VAL A 208 -26.96 12.18 4.23
C VAL A 208 -28.23 12.98 3.89
N PRO A 209 -28.61 14.00 4.68
CA PRO A 209 -29.85 14.71 4.45
C PRO A 209 -29.69 15.80 3.37
N GLY A 210 -30.48 15.73 2.30
CA GLY A 210 -30.86 16.92 1.52
C GLY A 210 -30.38 17.05 0.07
N THR A 211 -29.94 16.00 -0.63
CA THR A 211 -29.55 16.12 -2.05
C THR A 211 -30.30 15.16 -2.97
N PRO A 212 -30.79 15.60 -4.15
CA PRO A 212 -31.24 14.71 -5.21
C PRO A 212 -30.10 13.77 -5.65
N PRO A 213 -30.40 12.61 -6.27
CA PRO A 213 -29.40 11.62 -6.71
C PRO A 213 -28.33 12.15 -7.69
N GLN A 214 -28.48 13.39 -8.17
CA GLN A 214 -27.69 13.99 -9.25
C GLN A 214 -26.56 14.92 -8.75
N ASP A 215 -26.55 15.33 -7.48
CA ASP A 215 -25.52 16.24 -6.91
C ASP A 215 -24.35 15.48 -6.24
N ASN A 216 -24.01 14.31 -6.77
CA ASN A 216 -23.08 13.36 -6.15
C ASN A 216 -21.61 13.86 -6.13
N TYR A 217 -21.26 14.82 -7.00
CA TYR A 217 -19.87 15.22 -7.29
C TYR A 217 -19.32 16.36 -6.41
N ILE A 218 -20.18 17.22 -5.86
CA ILE A 218 -19.75 18.32 -4.98
C ILE A 218 -19.15 17.78 -3.67
N TYR A 219 -19.65 16.64 -3.18
CA TYR A 219 -19.13 15.99 -1.99
C TYR A 219 -17.75 15.36 -2.20
N ALA A 220 -17.43 14.86 -3.40
CA ALA A 220 -16.10 14.36 -3.70
C ALA A 220 -15.05 15.47 -3.58
N ALA A 221 -15.33 16.66 -4.11
CA ALA A 221 -14.43 17.82 -3.99
C ALA A 221 -14.19 18.25 -2.52
N ILE A 222 -15.18 18.08 -1.64
CA ILE A 222 -15.08 18.43 -0.20
C ILE A 222 -14.33 17.35 0.60
N VAL A 223 -14.44 16.07 0.24
CA VAL A 223 -13.71 14.97 0.89
C VAL A 223 -12.22 14.97 0.48
N PHE A 224 -11.88 15.54 -0.67
CA PHE A 224 -10.52 15.65 -1.20
C PHE A 224 -9.80 16.97 -0.95
N ALA A 225 -10.49 17.98 -0.40
CA ALA A 225 -9.89 19.25 0.05
C ALA A 225 -9.34 19.12 1.49
#